data_AF-A0A834GDC0-F1
#
_entry.id   AF-A0A834GDC0-F1
#
_cell.length_a   1.000
_cell.length_b   1.000
_cell.length_c   1.000
_cell.angle_alpha   90.00
_cell.angle_beta   90.00
_cell.angle_gamma   90.00
#
_symmetry.space_group_name_H-M   'P 1'
#
loop_
_entity.id
_entity.type
_entity.pdbx_description
1 polymer ?
#
loop_
_entity_poly.entity_id
_entity_poly.type
_entity_poly.pdbx_seq_one_letter_code
_entity_poly.pdbx_strand_id
1 'polypeptide(L)'
;MHQHHSSIKHERVEHVGGDMLESVPKGDAIFMKNCHKALPEHGKVIVVETILPAIVDTSNAARSAFHIDLQMMSELGGKECTEQEYRSLAFGAGFSGIKLDCYVMEFYK
;
A
#
# COMPACT_ATOMS: atom_id res chain seq x y z
N MET A 1 15.03 -0.28 28.19
CA MET A 1 16.18 -0.62 27.33
C MET A 1 15.84 -0.19 25.92
N HIS A 2 16.38 0.92 25.44
CA HIS A 2 16.16 1.34 24.05
C HIS A 2 17.19 0.63 23.16
N GLN A 3 16.74 -0.40 22.44
CA GLN A 3 17.56 -0.97 21.38
C GLN A 3 17.61 0.04 20.23
N HIS A 4 18.76 0.68 20.03
CA HIS A 4 19.07 1.34 18.76
C HIS A 4 19.18 0.26 17.68
N HIS A 5 18.12 0.11 16.88
CA HIS A 5 18.20 -0.58 15.60
C HIS A 5 19.05 0.29 14.67
N SER A 6 20.29 -0.10 14.41
CA SER A 6 21.01 0.48 13.28
C SER A 6 20.36 -0.03 11.99
N SER A 7 20.00 0.87 11.10
CA SER A 7 19.43 0.52 9.81
C SER A 7 20.46 -0.27 8.99
N ILE A 8 20.06 -1.38 8.38
CA ILE A 8 20.92 -2.15 7.49
C ILE A 8 21.29 -1.26 6.30
N LYS A 9 22.58 -0.94 6.15
CA LYS A 9 23.04 -0.09 5.06
C LYS A 9 23.13 -0.89 3.75
N HIS A 10 22.47 -0.41 2.71
CA HIS A 10 22.58 -0.92 1.35
C HIS A 10 23.01 0.23 0.43
N GLU A 11 23.96 -0.02 -0.48
CA GLU A 11 24.61 1.03 -1.29
C GLU A 11 23.62 1.88 -2.11
N ARG A 12 22.52 1.27 -2.55
CA ARG A 12 21.47 1.92 -3.36
C ARG A 12 20.25 2.38 -2.55
N VAL A 13 20.32 2.36 -1.22
CA VAL A 13 19.20 2.72 -0.33
C VAL A 13 19.65 3.78 0.66
N GLU A 14 19.06 4.96 0.53
CA GLU A 14 19.16 6.02 1.53
C GLU A 14 18.01 5.88 2.54
N HIS A 15 18.34 5.84 3.84
CA HIS A 15 17.35 5.82 4.91
C HIS A 15 17.07 7.24 5.37
N VAL A 16 15.83 7.71 5.22
CA VAL A 16 15.40 9.05 5.62
C VAL A 16 14.29 8.92 6.67
N GLY A 17 14.52 9.44 7.87
CA GLY A 17 13.51 9.48 8.93
C GLY A 17 12.60 10.72 8.81
N GLY A 18 11.33 10.60 9.21
CA GLY A 18 10.36 11.70 9.20
C GLY A 18 8.93 11.23 9.50
N ASP A 19 7.97 12.14 9.42
CA ASP A 19 6.53 11.85 9.49
C ASP A 19 5.88 12.03 8.11
N MET A 20 5.34 10.94 7.57
CA MET A 20 4.69 10.94 6.26
C MET A 20 3.43 11.82 6.21
N LEU A 21 2.79 12.11 7.36
CA LEU A 21 1.63 12.99 7.46
C LEU A 21 2.01 14.46 7.23
N GLU A 22 3.23 14.82 7.57
CA GLU A 22 3.77 16.16 7.34
C GLU A 22 4.38 16.27 5.95
N SER A 23 5.27 15.34 5.57
CA SER A 23 5.94 15.37 4.27
C SER A 23 6.50 14.03 3.83
N VAL A 24 6.64 13.87 2.51
CA VAL A 24 7.28 12.70 1.89
C VAL A 24 8.44 13.19 1.01
N PRO A 25 9.63 12.56 1.07
CA PRO A 25 10.74 12.89 0.18
C PRO A 25 10.35 12.79 -1.30
N LYS A 26 10.93 13.65 -2.13
CA LYS A 26 10.66 13.65 -3.58
C LYS A 26 11.20 12.38 -4.23
N GLY A 27 10.47 11.89 -5.23
CA GLY A 27 10.90 10.74 -6.04
C GLY A 27 10.04 10.59 -7.30
N ASP A 28 10.52 9.81 -8.26
CA ASP A 28 9.79 9.56 -9.51
C ASP A 28 8.62 8.58 -9.31
N ALA A 29 8.75 7.68 -8.33
CA ALA A 29 7.71 6.77 -7.88
C ALA A 29 7.73 6.70 -6.35
N ILE A 30 6.55 6.70 -5.74
CA ILE A 30 6.41 6.67 -4.28
C ILE A 30 5.41 5.58 -3.89
N PHE A 31 5.64 4.96 -2.75
CA PHE A 31 4.70 4.06 -2.11
C PHE A 31 3.88 4.86 -1.07
N MET A 32 2.53 4.85 -1.11
CA MET A 32 1.57 5.49 -0.14
C MET A 32 0.81 6.79 -0.57
N LYS A 33 -0.04 7.36 0.32
CA LYS A 33 -1.10 8.37 0.04
C LYS A 33 -0.70 9.86 0.04
N ASN A 34 0.33 10.31 0.77
CA ASN A 34 0.73 11.75 0.80
C ASN A 34 1.67 12.16 -0.35
N CYS A 35 1.64 11.39 -1.42
CA CYS A 35 2.74 11.32 -2.37
C CYS A 35 2.54 12.23 -3.57
N HIS A 36 1.30 12.69 -3.83
CA HIS A 36 1.01 13.51 -5.01
C HIS A 36 1.90 14.77 -5.10
N LYS A 37 2.15 15.46 -3.97
CA LYS A 37 3.01 16.66 -3.95
C LYS A 37 4.51 16.35 -4.09
N ALA A 38 4.90 15.13 -3.75
CA ALA A 38 6.29 14.68 -3.80
C ALA A 38 6.66 14.09 -5.17
N LEU A 39 5.68 13.89 -6.04
CA LEU A 39 5.84 13.36 -7.40
C LEU A 39 6.02 14.47 -8.44
N PRO A 40 6.77 14.21 -9.53
CA PRO A 40 6.72 15.04 -10.74
C PRO A 40 5.37 14.85 -11.48
N GLU A 41 5.12 15.66 -12.52
CA GLU A 41 3.85 15.67 -13.30
C GLU A 41 3.43 14.29 -13.85
N HIS A 42 4.39 13.41 -14.14
CA HIS A 42 4.15 12.05 -14.63
C HIS A 42 4.58 10.96 -13.63
N GLY A 43 4.79 11.34 -12.37
CA GLY A 43 5.14 10.43 -11.30
C GLY A 43 3.99 9.48 -10.95
N LYS A 44 4.31 8.35 -10.31
CA LYS A 44 3.33 7.31 -9.97
C LYS A 44 3.37 6.97 -8.50
N VAL A 45 2.20 6.68 -7.93
CA VAL A 45 2.12 5.97 -6.66
C VAL A 45 1.96 4.48 -6.93
N ILE A 46 2.77 3.66 -6.29
CA ILE A 46 2.63 2.20 -6.30
C ILE A 46 2.04 1.82 -4.93
N VAL A 47 0.95 1.06 -4.93
CA VAL A 47 0.33 0.52 -3.72
C VAL A 47 0.40 -0.99 -3.84
N VAL A 48 1.01 -1.65 -2.85
CA VAL A 48 1.10 -3.11 -2.76
C VAL A 48 0.31 -3.50 -1.54
N GLU A 49 -0.95 -3.84 -1.76
CA GLU A 49 -1.91 -4.18 -0.72
C GLU A 49 -2.82 -5.31 -1.19
N THR A 50 -3.49 -5.94 -0.25
CA THR A 50 -4.55 -6.91 -0.57
C THR A 50 -5.79 -6.17 -1.05
N ILE A 51 -6.42 -6.64 -2.12
CA ILE A 51 -7.71 -6.10 -2.55
C ILE A 51 -8.81 -6.99 -2.02
N LEU A 52 -9.72 -6.40 -1.24
CA LEU A 52 -10.89 -7.11 -0.77
C LEU A 52 -11.82 -7.40 -1.96
N PRO A 53 -12.18 -8.67 -2.20
CA PRO A 53 -13.03 -9.01 -3.34
C PRO A 53 -14.45 -8.46 -3.11
N ALA A 54 -15.01 -7.83 -4.15
CA ALA A 54 -16.36 -7.26 -4.09
C ALA A 54 -17.47 -8.32 -3.97
N ILE A 55 -17.19 -9.55 -4.39
CA ILE A 55 -18.08 -10.70 -4.27
C ILE A 55 -17.36 -11.74 -3.43
N VAL A 56 -18.03 -12.18 -2.36
CA VAL A 56 -17.50 -13.25 -1.51
C VAL A 56 -17.60 -14.57 -2.27
N ASP A 57 -16.47 -15.23 -2.45
CA ASP A 57 -16.42 -16.60 -2.92
C ASP A 57 -15.70 -17.50 -1.89
N THR A 58 -15.57 -18.79 -2.22
CA THR A 58 -14.94 -19.78 -1.34
C THR A 58 -13.48 -20.05 -1.68
N SER A 59 -12.86 -19.20 -2.51
CA SER A 59 -11.45 -19.32 -2.87
C SER A 59 -10.55 -19.06 -1.65
N ASN A 60 -9.32 -19.59 -1.70
CA ASN A 60 -8.33 -19.34 -0.65
C ASN A 60 -7.92 -17.86 -0.64
N ALA A 61 -7.81 -17.22 -1.80
CA ALA A 61 -7.54 -15.79 -1.91
C ALA A 61 -8.60 -14.94 -1.18
N ALA A 62 -9.89 -15.21 -1.40
CA ALA A 62 -10.96 -14.50 -0.70
C ALA A 62 -10.90 -14.75 0.81
N ARG A 63 -10.71 -16.00 1.25
CA ARG A 63 -10.57 -16.32 2.69
C ARG A 63 -9.40 -15.58 3.33
N SER A 64 -8.24 -15.54 2.68
CA SER A 64 -7.05 -14.83 3.17
C SER A 64 -7.30 -13.32 3.25
N ALA A 65 -7.93 -12.72 2.24
CA ALA A 65 -8.26 -11.30 2.25
C ALA A 65 -9.20 -10.93 3.41
N PHE A 66 -10.27 -11.70 3.64
CA PHE A 66 -11.16 -11.47 4.78
C PHE A 66 -10.51 -11.76 6.13
N HIS A 67 -9.59 -12.72 6.20
CA HIS A 67 -8.84 -12.98 7.42
C HIS A 67 -7.97 -11.76 7.79
N ILE A 68 -7.25 -11.20 6.82
CA ILE A 68 -6.45 -9.99 7.02
C ILE A 68 -7.35 -8.81 7.40
N ASP A 69 -8.50 -8.62 6.75
CA ASP A 69 -9.44 -7.54 7.06
C ASP A 69 -9.92 -7.59 8.53
N LEU A 70 -10.33 -8.77 9.01
CA LEU A 70 -10.73 -8.96 10.40
C LEU A 70 -9.57 -8.71 11.37
N GLN A 71 -8.34 -9.10 10.99
CA GLN A 71 -7.16 -8.83 11.78
C GLN A 71 -6.88 -7.31 11.85
N MET A 72 -6.91 -6.61 10.71
CA MET A 72 -6.73 -5.16 10.63
C MET A 72 -7.75 -4.42 11.48
N MET A 73 -9.03 -4.82 11.41
CA MET A 73 -10.12 -4.22 12.19
C MET A 73 -9.93 -4.40 13.70
N SER A 74 -9.45 -5.58 14.13
CA SER A 74 -9.36 -5.92 15.55
C SER A 74 -8.09 -5.41 16.23
N GLU A 75 -6.96 -5.39 15.52
CA GLU A 75 -5.64 -5.13 16.12
C GLU A 75 -5.10 -3.73 15.81
N LEU A 76 -5.36 -3.21 14.61
CA LEU A 76 -4.71 -2.01 14.09
C LEU A 76 -5.68 -0.87 13.77
N GLY A 77 -6.99 -1.11 13.92
CA GLY A 77 -8.05 -0.15 13.61
C GLY A 77 -8.18 0.18 12.11
N GLY A 78 -7.62 -0.68 11.26
CA GLY A 78 -7.63 -0.54 9.80
C GLY A 78 -8.75 -1.34 9.15
N LYS A 79 -8.79 -1.30 7.81
CA LYS A 79 -9.59 -2.19 6.97
C LYS A 79 -8.89 -2.41 5.63
N GLU A 80 -9.10 -3.58 5.06
CA GLU A 80 -8.77 -3.81 3.65
C GLU A 80 -9.77 -3.06 2.76
N CYS A 81 -9.35 -2.74 1.54
CA CYS A 81 -10.16 -1.94 0.62
C CYS A 81 -10.47 -2.71 -0.66
N THR A 82 -11.68 -2.51 -1.16
CA THR A 82 -12.08 -2.94 -2.49
C THR A 82 -11.38 -2.11 -3.57
N GLU A 83 -11.32 -2.62 -4.80
CA GLU A 83 -10.78 -1.86 -5.93
C GLU A 83 -11.49 -0.50 -6.10
N GLN A 84 -12.81 -0.47 -5.90
CA GLN A 84 -13.59 0.76 -6.04
C GLN A 84 -13.23 1.81 -4.98
N GLU A 85 -12.92 1.37 -3.76
CA GLU A 85 -12.44 2.28 -2.70
C GLU A 85 -11.05 2.83 -3.04
N TYR A 86 -10.14 1.99 -3.56
CA TYR A 86 -8.84 2.47 -4.05
C TYR A 86 -8.98 3.46 -5.21
N ARG A 87 -9.89 3.21 -6.15
CA ARG A 87 -10.23 4.17 -7.23
C ARG A 87 -10.68 5.50 -6.64
N SER A 88 -11.62 5.45 -5.71
CA SER A 88 -12.17 6.64 -5.06
C SER A 88 -11.08 7.43 -4.33
N LEU A 89 -10.16 6.74 -3.65
CA LEU A 89 -9.00 7.34 -3.00
C LEU A 89 -8.03 7.98 -3.99
N ALA A 90 -7.69 7.29 -5.08
CA ALA A 90 -6.77 7.80 -6.10
C ALA A 90 -7.32 9.07 -6.76
N PHE A 91 -8.59 9.05 -7.20
CA PHE A 91 -9.23 10.22 -7.80
C PHE A 91 -9.42 11.36 -6.79
N GLY A 92 -9.80 11.06 -5.55
CA GLY A 92 -9.91 12.06 -4.48
C GLY A 92 -8.59 12.73 -4.14
N ALA A 93 -7.46 12.05 -4.36
CA ALA A 93 -6.11 12.58 -4.18
C ALA A 93 -5.55 13.30 -5.42
N GLY A 94 -6.31 13.40 -6.52
CA GLY A 94 -5.92 14.13 -7.73
C GLY A 94 -5.28 13.29 -8.84
N PHE A 95 -5.17 11.97 -8.68
CA PHE A 95 -4.63 11.10 -9.74
C PHE A 95 -5.65 10.88 -10.85
N SER A 96 -5.18 10.79 -12.09
CA SER A 96 -6.02 10.66 -13.29
C SER A 96 -6.42 9.22 -13.64
N GLY A 97 -5.84 8.21 -12.98
CA GLY A 97 -6.17 6.81 -13.21
C GLY A 97 -5.47 5.84 -12.28
N ILE A 98 -5.91 4.59 -12.32
CA ILE A 98 -5.32 3.45 -11.63
C ILE A 98 -5.09 2.32 -12.64
N LYS A 99 -3.96 1.63 -12.51
CA LYS A 99 -3.68 0.37 -13.19
C LYS A 99 -3.46 -0.69 -12.12
N LEU A 100 -4.25 -1.75 -12.16
CA LEU A 100 -4.04 -2.91 -11.31
C LEU A 100 -3.07 -3.85 -12.03
N ASP A 101 -1.89 -4.04 -11.44
CA ASP A 101 -0.90 -5.03 -11.82
C ASP A 101 -0.60 -5.88 -10.57
N CYS A 102 -0.22 -7.15 -10.80
CA CYS A 102 0.10 -8.19 -9.81
C CYS A 102 -1.02 -9.22 -9.58
N TYR A 103 -0.66 -10.50 -9.66
CA TYR A 103 -1.48 -11.66 -9.34
C TYR A 103 -0.78 -12.44 -8.22
N VAL A 104 -1.50 -12.79 -7.16
CA VAL A 104 -1.00 -13.76 -6.17
C VAL A 104 -1.02 -15.14 -6.86
N MET A 105 0.17 -15.67 -7.17
CA MET A 105 0.31 -17.02 -7.71
C MET A 105 0.57 -18.01 -6.57
N GLU A 106 -0.44 -18.81 -6.24
CA GLU A 106 -0.35 -19.85 -5.21
C GLU A 106 0.18 -21.15 -5.84
N PHE A 107 1.39 -21.54 -5.48
CA PHE A 107 1.96 -22.84 -5.85
C PHE A 107 1.68 -23.86 -4.75
N TYR A 108 0.84 -24.84 -5.06
CA TYR A 108 0.56 -25.97 -4.19
C TYR A 108 1.41 -27.16 -4.62
N LYS A 109 1.81 -28.00 -3.66
CA LYS A 109 2.41 -29.33 -3.92
C LYS A 109 1.32 -30.36 -4.18
#